data_AF-A0A355U0T7-F1
#
_entry.id   AF-A0A355U0T7-F1
#
_cell.length_a   1.000
_cell.length_b   1.000
_cell.length_c   1.000
_cell.angle_alpha   90.00
_cell.angle_beta   90.00
_cell.angle_gamma   90.00
#
_symmetry.space_group_name_H-M   'P 1'
#
loop_
_entity.id
_entity.type
_entity.pdbx_description
1 polymer ?
#
loop_
_entity_poly.entity_id
_entity_poly.type
_entity_poly.pdbx_seq_one_letter_code
_entity_poly.pdbx_strand_id
1 'polypeptide(L)'
;MSDDSIAVDVNGIAFELFVARPLEWHVGEESIVYSYEVYNENDHYLVGFSTKMEKDAFKSLIQVKGIGPKTAINALSATTPDELFRAISASNTSYLKKLPGIGPKAASQIILDLKGKLATTSNKNTHDERYEDVRAALKSMGFKA
;
A
#
# COMPACT_ATOMS: atom_id res chain seq x y z
N MET A 1 10.94 21.65 -1.34
CA MET A 1 10.68 20.32 -0.77
C MET A 1 9.19 20.15 -0.83
N SER A 2 8.71 19.20 -1.61
CA SER A 2 7.26 18.96 -1.72
C SER A 2 6.77 18.43 -0.37
N ASP A 3 5.66 18.94 0.13
CA ASP A 3 5.06 18.58 1.44
C ASP A 3 4.56 17.12 1.52
N ASP A 4 5.02 16.24 0.64
CA ASP A 4 4.55 14.86 0.46
C ASP A 4 5.67 13.81 0.65
N SER A 5 6.87 14.22 1.05
CA SER A 5 8.03 13.32 1.24
C SER A 5 8.74 13.53 2.56
N ILE A 6 9.49 12.50 2.96
CA ILE A 6 10.44 12.52 4.09
C ILE A 6 11.81 12.08 3.61
N ALA A 7 12.85 12.54 4.30
CA ALA A 7 14.22 12.06 4.12
C ALA A 7 14.60 11.15 5.29
N VAL A 8 15.09 9.95 4.97
CA VAL A 8 15.56 8.97 5.95
C VAL A 8 17.06 8.76 5.75
N ASP A 9 17.86 9.07 6.76
CA ASP A 9 19.28 8.75 6.77
C ASP A 9 19.49 7.28 7.12
N VAL A 10 20.23 6.56 6.28
CA VAL A 10 20.68 5.20 6.56
C VAL A 10 22.19 5.16 6.37
N ASN A 11 22.93 5.23 7.49
CA ASN A 11 24.39 5.24 7.53
C ASN A 11 25.02 6.35 6.66
N GLY A 12 24.46 7.57 6.71
CA GLY A 12 24.96 8.71 5.95
C GLY A 12 24.48 8.80 4.50
N ILE A 13 23.56 7.91 4.09
CA ILE A 13 22.88 7.99 2.80
C ILE A 13 21.43 8.42 3.04
N ALA A 14 21.06 9.59 2.52
CA ALA A 14 19.70 10.10 2.61
C ALA A 14 18.83 9.50 1.49
N PHE A 15 17.79 8.78 1.89
CA PHE A 15 16.74 8.28 1.00
C PHE A 15 15.52 9.19 1.08
N GLU A 16 15.03 9.65 -0.06
CA GLU A 16 13.76 10.36 -0.14
C GLU A 16 12.62 9.38 -0.39
N LEU A 17 11.60 9.41 0.47
CA LEU A 17 10.41 8.57 0.36
C LEU A 17 9.17 9.45 0.33
N PHE A 18 8.31 9.25 -0.66
CA PHE A 18 6.96 9.80 -0.65
C PHE A 18 6.14 9.11 0.42
N VAL A 19 5.42 9.86 1.25
CA VAL A 19 4.60 9.31 2.34
C VAL A 19 3.21 9.93 2.32
N ALA A 20 2.20 9.18 2.77
CA ALA A 20 0.83 9.68 2.80
C ALA A 20 0.63 10.84 3.80
N ARG A 21 1.36 10.83 4.91
CA ARG A 21 1.22 11.78 6.03
C ARG A 21 2.60 12.16 6.58
N PRO A 22 3.31 13.11 5.97
CA PRO A 22 4.69 13.46 6.37
C PRO A 22 4.77 14.10 7.76
N LEU A 23 3.70 14.74 8.21
CA LEU A 23 3.59 15.31 9.56
C LEU A 23 3.62 14.27 10.69
N GLU A 24 3.44 12.98 10.38
CA GLU A 24 3.56 11.89 11.37
C GLU A 24 5.01 11.49 11.65
N TRP A 25 5.98 12.05 10.92
CA TRP A 25 7.39 11.72 11.02
C TRP A 25 8.17 12.89 11.62
N HIS A 26 8.98 12.63 12.65
CA HIS A 26 9.75 13.67 13.32
C HIS A 26 11.24 13.55 13.02
N VAL A 27 11.87 14.71 12.80
CA VAL A 27 13.30 14.80 12.55
C VAL A 27 14.08 14.37 13.79
N GLY A 28 15.08 13.51 13.61
CA GLY A 28 15.96 13.04 14.68
C GLY A 28 15.44 11.81 15.45
N GLU A 29 14.25 11.30 15.12
CA GLU A 29 13.73 10.04 15.67
C GLU A 29 14.20 8.84 14.84
N GLU A 30 14.69 7.81 15.53
CA GLU A 30 14.96 6.52 14.88
C GLU A 30 13.63 5.83 14.56
N SER A 31 13.44 5.46 13.29
CA SER A 31 12.18 4.92 12.80
C SER A 31 12.42 3.81 11.77
N ILE A 32 11.53 2.82 11.76
CA ILE A 32 11.47 1.80 10.70
C ILE A 32 10.46 2.25 9.67
N VAL A 33 10.91 2.50 8.44
CA VAL A 33 10.03 2.85 7.32
C VAL A 33 9.88 1.65 6.40
N TYR A 34 8.65 1.16 6.24
CA TYR A 34 8.36 0.16 5.22
C TYR A 34 8.33 0.87 3.86
N SER A 35 9.10 0.39 2.89
CA SER A 35 9.18 1.04 1.58
C SER A 35 8.61 0.18 0.45
N TYR A 36 8.09 0.83 -0.60
CA TYR A 36 7.77 0.24 -1.89
C TYR A 36 8.48 1.04 -2.98
N GLU A 37 9.18 0.35 -3.87
CA GLU A 37 9.89 0.98 -4.97
C GLU A 37 9.01 1.04 -6.21
N VAL A 38 8.80 2.24 -6.72
CA VAL A 38 8.14 2.47 -8.00
C VAL A 38 9.22 2.64 -9.04
N TYR A 39 9.26 1.71 -9.99
CA TYR A 39 10.20 1.74 -11.10
C TYR A 39 9.44 1.60 -12.41
N ASN A 40 9.52 2.62 -13.26
CA ASN A 40 9.03 2.60 -14.63
C ASN A 40 9.99 3.36 -15.54
N GLU A 41 9.68 3.42 -16.84
CA GLU A 41 10.58 4.01 -17.85
C GLU A 41 10.87 5.50 -17.62
N ASN A 42 9.98 6.22 -16.92
CA ASN A 42 10.05 7.67 -16.75
C ASN A 42 10.34 8.10 -15.31
N ASP A 43 9.98 7.27 -14.32
CA ASP A 43 10.06 7.60 -12.91
C ASP A 43 10.66 6.44 -12.10
N HIS A 44 11.56 6.79 -11.19
CA HIS A 44 12.08 5.92 -10.14
C HIS A 44 12.00 6.64 -8.80
N TYR A 45 11.21 6.13 -7.87
CA TYR A 45 11.07 6.71 -6.54
C TYR A 45 10.63 5.67 -5.50
N LEU A 46 10.87 6.01 -4.24
CA LEU A 46 10.43 5.22 -3.09
C LEU A 46 9.14 5.81 -2.50
N VAL A 47 8.26 4.92 -2.06
CA VAL A 47 7.09 5.23 -1.26
C VAL A 47 7.28 4.62 0.11
N GLY A 48 7.09 5.40 1.18
CA GLY A 48 7.25 5.01 2.57
C GLY A 48 5.91 4.83 3.30
N PHE A 49 5.91 3.94 4.29
CA PHE A 49 4.76 3.60 5.13
C PHE A 49 5.20 3.37 6.57
N SER A 50 4.38 3.80 7.53
CA SER A 50 4.64 3.62 8.96
C SER A 50 4.39 2.17 9.38
N THR A 51 3.49 1.46 8.68
CA THR A 51 3.17 0.07 8.96
C THR A 51 3.20 -0.82 7.72
N LYS A 52 3.43 -2.13 7.93
CA LYS A 52 3.30 -3.14 6.88
C LYS A 52 1.88 -3.17 6.29
N MET A 53 0.87 -2.97 7.13
CA MET A 53 -0.54 -2.98 6.71
C MET A 53 -0.87 -1.84 5.74
N GLU A 54 -0.30 -0.65 5.95
CA GLU A 54 -0.38 0.46 4.99
C GLU A 54 0.30 0.13 3.67
N LYS A 55 1.49 -0.46 3.71
CA LYS A 55 2.18 -0.93 2.50
C LYS A 55 1.36 -1.96 1.73
N ASP A 56 0.69 -2.88 2.43
CA ASP A 56 -0.15 -3.91 1.80
C ASP A 56 -1.46 -3.33 1.25
N ALA A 57 -2.06 -2.34 1.93
CA ALA A 57 -3.19 -1.58 1.42
C ALA A 57 -2.82 -0.84 0.13
N PHE A 58 -1.67 -0.14 0.12
CA PHE A 58 -1.13 0.51 -1.06
C PHE A 58 -0.91 -0.46 -2.22
N LYS A 59 -0.25 -1.60 -1.96
CA LYS A 59 -0.01 -2.64 -2.96
C LYS A 59 -1.31 -3.18 -3.55
N SER A 60 -2.34 -3.34 -2.71
CA SER A 60 -3.66 -3.77 -3.17
C SER A 60 -4.31 -2.72 -4.07
N LEU A 61 -4.19 -1.43 -3.73
CA LEU A 61 -4.74 -0.34 -4.53
C LEU A 61 -4.08 -0.26 -5.92
N ILE A 62 -2.75 -0.32 -6.02
CA ILE A 62 -2.05 -0.20 -7.32
C ILE A 62 -2.26 -1.40 -8.25
N GLN A 63 -2.78 -2.53 -7.74
CA GLN A 63 -3.18 -3.67 -8.57
C GLN A 63 -4.52 -3.43 -9.28
N VAL A 64 -5.32 -2.49 -8.80
CA VAL A 64 -6.61 -2.14 -9.39
C VAL A 64 -6.38 -1.34 -10.67
N LYS A 65 -7.01 -1.76 -11.76
CA LYS A 65 -6.84 -1.11 -13.05
C LYS A 65 -7.23 0.37 -12.99
N GLY A 66 -6.30 1.25 -13.36
CA GLY A 66 -6.51 2.70 -13.38
C GLY A 66 -6.16 3.42 -12.08
N ILE A 67 -5.57 2.71 -11.10
CA ILE A 67 -5.02 3.33 -9.88
C ILE A 67 -3.50 3.26 -9.95
N GLY A 68 -2.87 4.43 -10.09
CA GLY A 68 -1.42 4.56 -10.05
C GLY A 68 -0.87 4.74 -8.63
N PRO A 69 0.45 4.59 -8.44
CA PRO A 69 1.11 4.79 -7.15
C PRO A 69 0.81 6.14 -6.49
N LYS A 70 0.89 7.26 -7.24
CA LYS A 70 0.58 8.60 -6.72
C LYS A 70 -0.89 8.73 -6.26
N THR A 71 -1.82 8.12 -6.99
CA THR A 71 -3.24 8.08 -6.57
C THR A 71 -3.43 7.23 -5.32
N ALA A 72 -2.75 6.08 -5.23
CA ALA A 72 -2.87 5.19 -4.09
C ALA A 72 -2.31 5.82 -2.81
N ILE A 73 -1.14 6.47 -2.86
CA ILE A 73 -0.58 7.15 -1.68
C ILE A 73 -1.44 8.32 -1.23
N ASN A 74 -1.95 9.13 -2.18
CA ASN A 74 -2.86 10.21 -1.86
C ASN A 74 -4.16 9.68 -1.25
N ALA A 75 -4.72 8.59 -1.76
CA ALA A 75 -5.90 7.98 -1.17
C ALA A 75 -5.66 7.59 0.30
N LEU A 76 -4.49 7.05 0.62
CA LEU A 76 -4.08 6.68 1.99
C LEU A 76 -3.82 7.88 2.90
N SER A 77 -3.71 9.11 2.39
CA SER A 77 -3.60 10.30 3.27
C SER A 77 -4.93 10.64 3.96
N ALA A 78 -6.05 10.17 3.40
CA ALA A 78 -7.41 10.45 3.88
C ALA A 78 -8.14 9.24 4.50
N THR A 79 -7.45 8.11 4.70
CA THR A 79 -8.05 6.88 5.26
C THR A 79 -7.01 6.07 6.01
N THR A 80 -7.46 5.12 6.83
CA THR A 80 -6.58 4.08 7.39
C THR A 80 -6.80 2.75 6.65
N PRO A 81 -5.85 1.81 6.70
CA PRO A 81 -6.02 0.49 6.09
C PRO A 81 -7.31 -0.21 6.54
N ASP A 82 -7.63 -0.15 7.83
CA ASP A 82 -8.85 -0.75 8.39
C ASP A 82 -10.12 -0.14 7.80
N GLU A 83 -10.18 1.19 7.69
CA GLU A 83 -11.34 1.87 7.13
C GLU A 83 -11.51 1.57 5.64
N LEU A 84 -10.41 1.56 4.90
CA LEU A 84 -10.38 1.19 3.49
C LEU A 84 -10.91 -0.24 3.30
N PHE A 85 -10.38 -1.21 4.06
CA PHE A 85 -10.79 -2.61 3.95
C PHE A 85 -12.24 -2.83 4.38
N ARG A 86 -12.70 -2.12 5.42
CA ARG A 86 -14.11 -2.11 5.83
C ARG A 86 -15.01 -1.55 4.73
N ALA A 87 -14.62 -0.44 4.11
CA ALA A 87 -15.38 0.18 3.02
C ALA A 87 -15.47 -0.76 1.81
N ILE A 88 -14.38 -1.45 1.46
CA ILE A 88 -14.36 -2.43 0.36
C ILE A 88 -15.27 -3.61 0.68
N SER A 89 -15.16 -4.18 1.88
CA SER A 89 -15.97 -5.33 2.33
C SER A 89 -17.46 -5.01 2.33
N ALA A 90 -17.83 -3.83 2.85
CA ALA A 90 -19.20 -3.32 2.84
C ALA A 90 -19.67 -2.80 1.48
N SER A 91 -18.83 -2.85 0.44
CA SER A 91 -19.12 -2.29 -0.90
C SER A 91 -19.55 -0.82 -0.85
N ASN A 92 -18.98 -0.06 0.08
CA ASN A 92 -19.30 1.34 0.31
C ASN A 92 -18.59 2.24 -0.70
N THR A 93 -19.12 2.28 -1.93
CA THR A 93 -18.63 3.17 -3.00
C THR A 93 -18.64 4.64 -2.61
N SER A 94 -19.57 5.07 -1.75
CA SER A 94 -19.69 6.46 -1.31
C SER A 94 -18.47 6.91 -0.51
N TYR A 95 -17.97 6.05 0.39
CA TYR A 95 -16.74 6.30 1.14
C TYR A 95 -15.53 6.38 0.20
N LEU A 96 -15.36 5.40 -0.69
CA LEU A 96 -14.20 5.36 -1.60
C LEU A 96 -14.12 6.59 -2.52
N LYS A 97 -15.26 7.10 -2.99
CA LYS A 97 -15.32 8.31 -3.83
C LYS A 97 -14.90 9.61 -3.12
N LYS A 98 -14.83 9.61 -1.78
CA LYS A 98 -14.35 10.77 -1.01
C LYS A 98 -12.82 10.81 -0.93
N LEU A 99 -12.15 9.70 -1.23
CA LEU A 99 -10.71 9.63 -1.20
C LEU A 99 -10.12 10.40 -2.40
N PRO A 100 -9.05 11.20 -2.19
CA PRO A 100 -8.49 12.03 -3.23
C PRO A 100 -7.98 11.17 -4.40
N GLY A 101 -8.36 11.55 -5.62
CA GLY A 101 -8.00 10.83 -6.84
C GLY A 101 -8.82 9.56 -7.11
N ILE A 102 -9.77 9.17 -6.24
CA ILE A 102 -10.65 8.01 -6.47
C ILE A 102 -12.01 8.49 -6.98
N GLY A 103 -12.22 8.37 -8.30
CA GLY A 103 -13.50 8.66 -8.95
C GLY A 103 -14.52 7.50 -8.89
N PRO A 104 -15.74 7.67 -9.43
CA PRO A 104 -16.79 6.66 -9.39
C PRO A 104 -16.41 5.36 -10.12
N LYS A 105 -15.72 5.44 -11.26
CA LYS A 105 -15.22 4.26 -11.99
C LYS A 105 -14.17 3.50 -11.18
N ALA A 106 -13.20 4.23 -10.63
CA ALA A 106 -12.15 3.64 -9.79
C ALA A 106 -12.74 3.00 -8.54
N ALA A 107 -13.67 3.67 -7.83
CA ALA A 107 -14.34 3.13 -6.65
C ALA A 107 -15.05 1.79 -6.92
N SER A 108 -15.78 1.70 -8.04
CA SER A 108 -16.42 0.45 -8.45
C SER A 108 -15.39 -0.64 -8.78
N GLN A 109 -14.30 -0.28 -9.46
CA GLN A 109 -13.23 -1.20 -9.82
C GLN A 109 -12.48 -1.73 -8.59
N ILE A 110 -12.22 -0.88 -7.60
CA ILE A 110 -11.62 -1.26 -6.31
C ILE A 110 -12.47 -2.33 -5.64
N ILE A 111 -13.78 -2.10 -5.54
CA ILE A 111 -14.69 -3.07 -4.91
C ILE A 111 -14.69 -4.37 -5.72
N LEU A 112 -14.78 -4.31 -7.04
CA LEU A 112 -14.79 -5.51 -7.88
C LEU A 112 -13.50 -6.33 -7.73
N ASP A 113 -12.35 -5.66 -7.75
CA ASP A 113 -11.05 -6.34 -7.80
C ASP A 113 -10.58 -6.81 -6.42
N LEU A 114 -10.94 -6.11 -5.35
CA LEU A 114 -10.42 -6.36 -3.99
C LEU A 114 -11.43 -7.01 -3.05
N LYS A 115 -12.74 -6.90 -3.30
CA LYS A 115 -13.74 -7.57 -2.46
C LYS A 115 -13.53 -9.08 -2.51
N GLY A 116 -13.42 -9.71 -1.34
CA GLY A 116 -13.13 -11.13 -1.18
C GLY A 116 -11.64 -11.49 -1.18
N LYS A 117 -10.74 -10.67 -1.76
CA LYS A 117 -9.28 -10.89 -1.67
C LYS A 117 -8.70 -10.41 -0.34
N LEU A 118 -9.37 -9.45 0.30
CA LEU A 118 -8.94 -8.88 1.59
C LEU A 118 -9.23 -9.79 2.80
N ALA A 119 -10.14 -10.76 2.66
CA ALA A 119 -10.47 -11.70 3.74
C ALA A 119 -9.28 -12.61 4.11
N THR A 120 -8.34 -12.79 3.19
CA THR A 120 -7.11 -13.58 3.41
C THR A 120 -6.10 -12.88 4.31
N THR A 121 -6.20 -11.57 4.57
CA THR A 121 -5.15 -10.86 5.32
C THR A 121 -5.46 -10.72 6.81
N SER A 122 -6.74 -10.73 7.21
CA SER A 122 -7.16 -10.42 8.58
C SER A 122 -7.30 -11.63 9.52
N ASN A 123 -7.18 -12.86 9.00
CA ASN A 123 -7.33 -14.08 9.82
C ASN A 123 -6.52 -15.25 9.24
N LYS A 124 -5.19 -15.09 9.14
CA LYS A 124 -4.32 -16.23 8.87
C LYS A 124 -3.90 -16.85 10.19
N ASN A 125 -4.45 -18.03 10.48
CA ASN A 125 -3.87 -18.93 11.46
C ASN A 125 -2.39 -19.14 11.10
N THR A 126 -1.49 -19.11 12.09
CA THR A 126 -0.02 -19.18 11.95
C THR A 126 0.50 -20.38 11.13
N HIS A 127 -0.34 -21.41 10.96
CA HIS A 127 -0.05 -22.54 10.07
C HIS A 127 -0.15 -22.18 8.58
N ASP A 128 -1.11 -21.36 8.17
CA ASP A 128 -1.42 -21.07 6.76
C ASP A 128 -0.38 -20.10 6.14
N GLU A 129 0.18 -19.18 6.93
CA GLU A 129 1.29 -18.31 6.50
C GLU A 129 2.52 -19.12 6.09
N ARG A 130 2.92 -20.13 6.87
CA ARG A 130 4.08 -20.96 6.52
C ARG A 130 3.86 -21.74 5.23
N TYR A 131 2.64 -22.22 4.98
CA TYR A 131 2.34 -22.95 3.74
C TYR A 131 2.33 -22.03 2.51
N GLU A 132 1.78 -20.82 2.65
CA GLU A 132 1.78 -19.82 1.57
C GLU A 132 3.18 -19.27 1.29
N ASP A 133 4.00 -19.01 2.32
CA ASP A 133 5.39 -18.58 2.17
C ASP A 133 6.24 -19.67 1.49
N VAL A 134 6.05 -20.93 1.87
CA VAL A 134 6.71 -22.07 1.22
C VAL A 134 6.23 -22.23 -0.22
N ARG A 135 4.93 -22.11 -0.51
CA ARG A 135 4.41 -22.12 -1.90
C ARG A 135 4.98 -20.99 -2.73
N ALA A 136 5.02 -19.78 -2.19
CA ALA A 136 5.54 -18.60 -2.89
C ALA A 136 7.03 -18.77 -3.20
N ALA A 137 7.82 -19.27 -2.24
CA ALA A 137 9.22 -19.58 -2.43
C ALA A 137 9.44 -20.70 -3.47
N LEU A 138 8.67 -21.78 -3.42
CA LEU A 138 8.79 -22.86 -4.40
C LEU A 138 8.41 -22.40 -5.82
N LYS A 139 7.40 -21.54 -5.94
CA LYS A 139 6.97 -20.98 -7.22
C LYS A 139 8.00 -19.98 -7.78
N SER A 140 8.65 -19.17 -6.94
CA SER A 140 9.73 -18.28 -7.38
C SER A 140 10.99 -19.04 -7.79
N MET A 141 11.22 -20.22 -7.22
CA MET A 141 12.27 -21.16 -7.65
C MET A 141 11.91 -21.94 -8.94
N GLY A 142 10.73 -21.71 -9.52
CA GLY A 142 10.34 -22.30 -10.81
C GLY A 142 9.65 -23.67 -10.71
N PHE A 143 9.30 -24.14 -9.51
CA PHE A 143 8.51 -25.35 -9.37
C PHE A 143 7.05 -25.06 -9.76
N LYS A 144 6.48 -25.91 -10.62
CA LYS A 144 5.05 -25.87 -10.95
C LYS A 144 4.26 -26.46 -9.79
N ALA A 145 3.29 -25.70 -9.31
CA ALA A 145 2.30 -26.12 -8.32
C ALA A 145 1.42 -27.26 -8.84
#